data_AF-A0A6M0AHM9-F1
#
_entry.id   AF-A0A6M0AHM9-F1
#
_cell.length_a   1.000
_cell.length_b   1.000
_cell.length_c   1.000
_cell.angle_alpha   90.00
_cell.angle_beta   90.00
_cell.angle_gamma   90.00
#
_symmetry.space_group_name_H-M   'P 1'
#
loop_
_entity.id
_entity.type
_entity.pdbx_description
1 polymer ?
#
loop_
_entity_poly.entity_id
_entity_poly.type
_entity_poly.pdbx_seq_one_letter_code
_entity_poly.pdbx_strand_id
1 'polypeptide(L)'
;QAPVALPGKTRTETGLLRCFEQFPGAIFVIGNAPTALLALCEQLSHSQVKPALVIGATVGFVSVLESKAALAKISIPQIRVEGAKGGSPVAAAILNGLMVLAWESE
;
A
#
# COMPACT_ATOMS: atom_id res chain seq x y z
N GLN A 1 12.86 2.52 -1.59
CA GLN A 1 13.20 1.46 -0.61
C GLN A 1 14.26 2.00 0.33
N ALA A 2 14.36 1.53 1.58
CA ALA A 2 15.41 1.98 2.49
C ALA A 2 16.80 1.46 2.07
N PRO A 3 17.88 2.21 2.35
CA PRO A 3 19.25 1.76 2.05
C PRO A 3 19.64 0.53 2.89
N VAL A 4 19.19 0.49 4.14
CA VAL A 4 19.38 -0.62 5.08
C VAL A 4 18.02 -1.08 5.57
N ALA A 5 17.82 -2.39 5.62
CA ALA A 5 16.61 -3.00 6.15
C ALA A 5 16.67 -3.08 7.69
N LEU A 6 15.52 -2.88 8.34
CA LEU A 6 15.36 -3.25 9.76
C LEU A 6 15.49 -4.77 9.92
N PRO A 7 15.93 -5.26 11.10
CA PRO A 7 16.01 -6.70 11.37
C PRO A 7 14.70 -7.42 11.04
N GLY A 8 14.79 -8.52 10.29
CA GLY A 8 13.62 -9.34 9.92
C GLY A 8 12.67 -8.72 8.90
N LYS A 9 12.99 -7.57 8.31
CA LYS A 9 12.17 -6.89 7.29
C LYS A 9 12.93 -6.73 5.97
N THR A 10 12.21 -6.57 4.88
CA THR A 10 12.78 -6.17 3.59
C THR A 10 13.10 -4.67 3.56
N ARG A 11 13.96 -4.26 2.61
CA ARG A 11 14.25 -2.84 2.35
C ARG A 11 13.00 -2.05 1.95
N THR A 12 12.05 -2.68 1.26
CA THR A 12 10.79 -2.03 0.86
C THR A 12 9.88 -1.80 2.05
N GLU A 13 9.70 -2.81 2.92
CA GLU A 13 8.96 -2.65 4.18
C GLU A 13 9.54 -1.53 5.03
N THR A 14 10.86 -1.56 5.23
CA THR A 14 11.55 -0.54 6.03
C THR A 14 11.37 0.86 5.46
N GLY A 15 11.48 1.00 4.13
CA GLY A 15 11.26 2.28 3.48
C GLY A 15 9.82 2.77 3.62
N LEU A 16 8.85 1.86 3.46
CA LEU A 16 7.43 2.20 3.56
C LEU A 16 7.05 2.64 4.97
N LEU A 17 7.52 1.94 6.01
CA LEU A 17 7.26 2.28 7.41
C LEU A 17 7.80 3.67 7.75
N ARG A 18 9.02 4.00 7.31
CA ARG A 18 9.59 5.36 7.47
C ARG A 18 8.78 6.43 6.75
N CYS A 19 8.30 6.14 5.53
CA CYS A 19 7.41 7.07 4.83
C CYS A 19 6.09 7.27 5.57
N PHE A 20 5.53 6.21 6.19
CA PHE A 20 4.32 6.32 7.00
C PHE A 20 4.52 7.12 8.26
N GLU A 21 5.64 6.93 8.96
CA GLU A 21 6.00 7.74 10.12
C GLU A 21 6.12 9.23 9.77
N GLN A 22 6.74 9.55 8.62
CA GLN A 22 6.95 10.93 8.20
C GLN A 22 5.69 11.58 7.59
N PHE A 23 4.89 10.80 6.86
CA PHE A 23 3.72 11.29 6.11
C PHE A 23 2.50 10.37 6.34
N PRO A 24 1.94 10.33 7.56
CA PRO A 24 0.92 9.35 7.91
C PRO A 24 -0.41 9.55 7.17
N GLY A 25 -0.68 10.76 6.67
CA GLY A 25 -1.87 11.10 5.87
C GLY A 25 -1.70 10.96 4.35
N ALA A 26 -0.55 10.48 3.86
CA ALA A 26 -0.30 10.36 2.43
C ALA A 26 -1.19 9.30 1.74
N ILE A 27 -1.17 9.29 0.41
CA ILE A 27 -1.69 8.20 -0.42
C ILE A 27 -0.58 7.16 -0.59
N PHE A 28 -0.80 5.93 -0.11
CA PHE A 28 0.17 4.84 -0.24
C PHE A 28 -0.20 3.95 -1.42
N VAL A 29 0.71 3.87 -2.40
CA VAL A 29 0.49 3.13 -3.65
C VAL A 29 1.45 1.96 -3.73
N ILE A 30 0.92 0.74 -3.65
CA ILE A 30 1.71 -0.48 -3.50
C ILE A 30 1.34 -1.46 -4.61
N GLY A 31 2.15 -1.47 -5.67
CA GLY A 31 1.92 -2.31 -6.86
C GLY A 31 2.77 -3.59 -6.94
N ASN A 32 3.83 -3.72 -6.12
CA ASN A 32 4.76 -4.85 -6.24
C ASN A 32 4.88 -5.64 -4.94
N ALA A 33 5.42 -5.03 -3.89
CA ALA A 33 5.85 -5.75 -2.68
C ALA A 33 4.68 -6.11 -1.73
N PRO A 34 4.29 -7.39 -1.61
CA PRO A 34 3.24 -7.82 -0.69
C PRO A 34 3.66 -7.63 0.78
N THR A 35 4.95 -7.82 1.06
CA THR A 35 5.53 -7.61 2.39
C THR A 35 5.36 -6.17 2.86
N ALA A 36 5.53 -5.20 1.96
CA ALA A 36 5.32 -3.79 2.29
C ALA A 36 3.85 -3.51 2.64
N LEU A 37 2.91 -4.09 1.89
CA LEU A 37 1.48 -3.97 2.20
C LEU A 37 1.14 -4.61 3.55
N LEU A 38 1.68 -5.79 3.87
CA LEU A 38 1.51 -6.44 5.17
C LEU A 38 2.04 -5.58 6.31
N ALA A 39 3.28 -5.08 6.19
CA ALA A 39 3.88 -4.23 7.21
C ALA A 39 3.09 -2.94 7.45
N LEU A 40 2.54 -2.33 6.39
CA LEU A 40 1.64 -1.19 6.55
C LEU A 40 0.35 -1.58 7.28
N CYS A 41 -0.29 -2.70 6.93
CA CYS A 41 -1.51 -3.15 7.60
C CYS A 41 -1.29 -3.46 9.09
N GLU A 42 -0.14 -4.07 9.42
CA GLU A 42 0.28 -4.30 10.81
C GLU A 42 0.39 -2.97 11.56
N GLN A 43 1.10 -1.99 10.99
CA GLN A 43 1.26 -0.66 11.60
C GLN A 43 -0.08 0.08 11.76
N LEU A 44 -0.96 -0.01 10.76
CA LEU A 44 -2.28 0.63 10.79
C LEU A 44 -3.23 0.01 11.81
N SER A 45 -3.03 -1.25 12.19
CA SER A 45 -3.84 -1.90 13.25
C SER A 45 -3.58 -1.31 14.63
N HIS A 46 -2.44 -0.62 14.81
CA HIS A 46 -2.05 0.00 16.08
C HIS A 46 -2.02 1.54 16.03
N SER A 47 -2.15 2.14 14.84
CA SER A 47 -2.04 3.58 14.65
C SER A 47 -3.38 4.29 14.86
N GLN A 48 -3.34 5.45 15.53
CA GLN A 48 -4.48 6.39 15.59
C GLN A 48 -4.61 7.22 14.32
N VAL A 49 -3.49 7.49 13.64
CA VAL A 49 -3.46 8.25 12.38
C VAL A 49 -3.57 7.30 11.20
N LYS A 50 -4.39 7.67 10.21
CA LYS A 50 -4.72 6.85 9.06
C LYS A 50 -4.33 7.56 7.74
N PRO A 51 -3.88 6.81 6.72
CA PRO A 51 -3.69 7.32 5.37
C PRO A 51 -4.95 7.90 4.79
N ALA A 52 -4.81 8.87 3.89
CA ALA A 52 -5.92 9.35 3.08
C ALA A 52 -6.48 8.25 2.17
N LEU A 53 -5.59 7.40 1.62
CA LEU A 53 -5.95 6.29 0.74
C LEU A 53 -4.81 5.26 0.69
N VAL A 54 -5.16 3.96 0.63
CA VAL A 54 -4.21 2.90 0.27
C VAL A 54 -4.63 2.21 -1.03
N ILE A 55 -3.74 2.17 -2.01
CA ILE A 55 -3.90 1.41 -3.26
C ILE A 55 -3.09 0.11 -3.14
N GLY A 56 -3.78 -1.00 -2.89
CA GLY A 56 -3.21 -2.35 -2.77
C GLY A 56 -3.36 -3.16 -4.05
N ALA A 57 -2.41 -3.03 -4.96
CA ALA A 57 -2.40 -3.71 -6.25
C ALA A 57 -1.16 -4.61 -6.42
N THR A 58 -0.72 -5.28 -5.35
CA THR A 58 0.42 -6.19 -5.35
C THR A 58 0.19 -7.40 -6.29
N VAL A 59 1.26 -7.91 -6.89
CA VAL A 59 1.23 -9.05 -7.82
C VAL A 59 2.24 -10.12 -7.41
N GLY A 60 1.96 -11.37 -7.77
CA GLY A 60 2.85 -12.49 -7.52
C GLY A 60 2.12 -13.69 -6.91
N PHE A 61 2.91 -14.61 -6.37
CA PHE A 61 2.42 -15.90 -5.89
C PHE A 61 2.59 -16.10 -4.38
N VAL A 62 3.54 -15.40 -3.76
CA VAL A 62 3.83 -15.50 -2.33
C VAL A 62 3.25 -14.29 -1.61
N SER A 63 2.41 -14.55 -0.61
CA SER A 63 1.81 -13.55 0.29
C SER A 63 1.00 -12.41 -0.33
N VAL A 64 0.70 -12.48 -1.62
CA VAL A 64 -0.15 -11.49 -2.31
C VAL A 64 -1.58 -11.55 -1.78
N LEU A 65 -2.17 -12.74 -1.75
CA LEU A 65 -3.54 -12.93 -1.26
C LEU A 65 -3.64 -12.54 0.23
N GLU A 66 -2.67 -12.97 1.03
CA GLU A 66 -2.57 -12.63 2.46
C GLU A 66 -2.47 -11.12 2.69
N SER A 67 -1.60 -10.43 1.94
CA SER A 67 -1.43 -8.97 2.05
C SER A 67 -2.70 -8.19 1.71
N LYS A 68 -3.43 -8.65 0.70
CA LYS A 68 -4.70 -8.06 0.25
C LYS A 68 -5.83 -8.34 1.23
N ALA A 69 -5.90 -9.57 1.75
CA ALA A 69 -6.85 -9.94 2.79
C ALA A 69 -6.59 -9.19 4.10
N ALA A 70 -5.32 -8.91 4.44
CA ALA A 70 -4.98 -8.05 5.58
C ALA A 70 -5.51 -6.63 5.37
N LEU A 71 -5.26 -6.03 4.20
CA LEU A 71 -5.77 -4.70 3.86
C LEU A 71 -7.31 -4.64 3.90
N ALA A 72 -8.00 -5.71 3.48
CA ALA A 72 -9.46 -5.81 3.53
C ALA A 72 -10.06 -5.68 4.93
N LYS A 73 -9.29 -5.99 5.98
CA LYS A 73 -9.72 -5.90 7.38
C LYS A 73 -9.49 -4.51 7.99
N ILE A 74 -8.74 -3.63 7.31
CA ILE A 74 -8.44 -2.29 7.81
C ILE A 74 -9.55 -1.31 7.39
N SER A 75 -10.14 -0.64 8.36
CA SER A 75 -11.16 0.39 8.13
C SER A 75 -10.52 1.74 7.77
N ILE A 76 -10.07 1.84 6.51
CA ILE A 76 -9.53 3.05 5.85
C ILE A 76 -10.05 3.13 4.41
N PRO A 77 -10.04 4.31 3.77
CA PRO A 77 -10.24 4.41 2.34
C PRO A 77 -9.19 3.57 1.60
N GLN A 78 -9.63 2.73 0.67
CA GLN A 78 -8.73 1.85 -0.06
C GLN A 78 -9.28 1.47 -1.44
N ILE A 79 -8.35 1.20 -2.36
CA ILE A 79 -8.62 0.54 -3.64
C ILE A 79 -7.72 -0.69 -3.69
N ARG A 80 -8.32 -1.86 -3.92
CA ARG A 80 -7.60 -3.14 -3.90
C ARG A 80 -7.97 -3.98 -5.11
N VAL A 81 -6.98 -4.63 -5.70
CA VAL A 81 -7.19 -5.60 -6.78
C VAL A 81 -7.25 -6.99 -6.19
N GLU A 82 -8.37 -7.68 -6.34
CA GLU A 82 -8.53 -9.04 -5.81
C GLU A 82 -7.69 -10.09 -6.55
N GLY A 83 -7.40 -11.19 -5.86
CA GLY A 83 -6.62 -12.31 -6.39
C GLY A 83 -5.11 -12.04 -6.50
N ALA A 84 -4.40 -12.89 -7.25
CA ALA A 84 -2.94 -12.84 -7.38
C ALA A 84 -2.43 -11.80 -8.41
N LYS A 85 -3.34 -11.24 -9.22
CA LYS A 85 -3.01 -10.24 -10.25
C LYS A 85 -2.84 -8.84 -9.64
N GLY A 86 -2.09 -8.00 -10.33
CA GLY A 86 -1.79 -6.63 -9.91
C GLY A 86 -0.61 -6.08 -10.71
N GLY A 87 0.24 -5.30 -10.05
CA GLY A 87 1.48 -4.79 -10.60
C GLY A 87 1.56 -3.27 -10.50
N SER A 88 2.77 -2.74 -10.62
CA SER A 88 3.00 -1.30 -10.73
C SER A 88 2.18 -0.62 -11.83
N PRO A 89 1.99 -1.20 -13.04
CA PRO A 89 1.14 -0.59 -14.06
C PRO A 89 -0.32 -0.43 -13.62
N VAL A 90 -0.87 -1.43 -12.91
CA VAL A 90 -2.25 -1.37 -12.39
C VAL A 90 -2.36 -0.32 -11.29
N ALA A 91 -1.39 -0.29 -10.37
CA ALA A 91 -1.35 0.71 -9.30
C ALA A 91 -1.25 2.14 -9.85
N ALA A 92 -0.38 2.35 -10.86
CA ALA A 92 -0.23 3.63 -11.53
C ALA A 92 -1.47 4.04 -12.33
N ALA A 93 -2.12 3.09 -13.02
CA ALA A 93 -3.36 3.35 -13.74
C ALA A 93 -4.48 3.81 -12.80
N ILE A 94 -4.62 3.18 -11.62
CA ILE A 94 -5.58 3.62 -10.59
C ILE A 94 -5.26 5.05 -10.15
N LEU A 95 -4.00 5.33 -9.79
CA LEU A 95 -3.60 6.67 -9.34
C LEU A 95 -3.85 7.74 -10.42
N ASN A 96 -3.48 7.46 -11.67
CA ASN A 96 -3.71 8.36 -12.79
C ASN A 96 -5.21 8.59 -13.02
N GLY A 97 -6.04 7.54 -12.91
CA GLY A 97 -7.50 7.68 -13.00
C GLY A 97 -8.06 8.59 -11.90
N LEU A 98 -7.57 8.47 -10.66
CA LEU A 98 -7.95 9.38 -9.58
C LEU A 98 -7.54 10.82 -9.86
N MET A 99 -6.36 11.04 -10.44
CA MET A 99 -5.93 12.39 -10.82
C MET A 99 -6.84 13.00 -11.89
N VAL A 100 -7.23 12.24 -12.91
CA VAL A 100 -8.17 12.70 -13.94
C VAL A 100 -9.52 13.04 -13.33
N LEU A 101 -10.08 12.15 -12.50
CA LEU A 101 -11.35 12.40 -11.82
C LEU A 101 -11.30 13.64 -10.93
N ALA A 102 -10.19 13.85 -10.21
CA ALA A 102 -10.00 15.04 -9.39
C ALA A 102 -9.96 16.32 -10.24
N TRP A 103 -9.27 16.28 -11.39
CA TRP A 103 -9.16 17.41 -12.31
C TRP A 103 -10.50 17.76 -12.99
N GLU A 104 -11.30 16.75 -13.35
CA GLU A 104 -12.62 16.95 -13.98
C GLU A 104 -13.71 17.35 -13.00
N SER A 105 -13.47 17.18 -11.69
CA SER A 105 -14.42 17.56 -10.63
C SER A 105 -14.28 19.01 -10.16
N GLU A 106 -13.32 19.75 -10.72
CA GLU A 106 -13.17 21.21 -10.58
C GLU A 106 -14.01 21.95 -11.61
#